data_AF-A0A0G0Z5L0-F1
#
_entry.id   AF-A0A0G0Z5L0-F1
#
_cell.length_a   1.000
_cell.length_b   1.000
_cell.length_c   1.000
_cell.angle_alpha   90.00
_cell.angle_beta   90.00
_cell.angle_gamma   90.00
#
_symmetry.space_group_name_H-M   'P 1'
#
loop_
_entity.id
_entity.type
_entity.pdbx_description
1 polymer ?
#
loop_
_entity_poly.entity_id
_entity_poly.type
_entity_poly.pdbx_seq_one_letter_code
_entity_poly.pdbx_strand_id
1 'polypeptide(L)'
;NPYMYSGYPLLANFHSGALNPFNSLMAIFGDIPGWKLMIISQSVGAVLAMYLFLKSLRLSSQASGLGALVYTFSSFAITWSQFVTLGFAMIWLPLILLCINKYFEKKNNLYLLLFVPLIFLLMSSGHFQAFIFSILLINAYFVFKLFGTKKKEFIVTLLKFLAIEVLSAGVMCIQLLPTYQQMNASIRFNETYIIEYNYGLLPIKHIATLLSPNFFGSPVTGNYWGFFNYHETTIYIGVIGLFALAWAIINFKQLSGISRFFLFSCLVALVLIFANPISEWIYKMQIPLISTSAAGRMVFIYIFSGAVLVSTWADFILKINFYVFLKKHWPIIVLAGIQLIATYIFKIWFSTDLGVQHLKISIRNMIPSLGLVLGIIAIFYIFSKKKVLLPLLCLLTIADLFYFGWKYTSVVPTSYVYPQTEVLTYLKNNIEFGRIESEKNFILPANTWVYYRLPGISGYDPLALKDYVSFYQTNINNQGTSSLSRYSTLASNYNADLYDNNILQLLEYQFQ
;
A
#
# COMPACT_ATOMS: atom_id res chain seq x y z
N ASN A 1 25.50 2.28 -3.19
CA ASN A 1 25.19 2.69 -4.57
C ASN A 1 26.12 3.84 -4.95
N PRO A 2 27.17 3.60 -5.74
CA PRO A 2 28.10 4.66 -6.16
C PRO A 2 27.51 5.61 -7.21
N TYR A 3 26.35 5.28 -7.79
CA TYR A 3 25.77 5.97 -8.93
C TYR A 3 24.79 7.10 -8.56
N MET A 4 24.56 7.34 -7.28
CA MET A 4 23.61 8.35 -6.79
C MET A 4 24.20 9.07 -5.58
N TYR A 5 23.97 10.39 -5.46
CA TYR A 5 24.50 11.23 -4.38
C TYR A 5 26.02 11.11 -4.18
N SER A 6 26.78 10.83 -5.25
CA SER A 6 28.20 10.51 -5.17
C SER A 6 28.58 9.28 -4.33
N GLY A 7 27.59 8.50 -3.89
CA GLY A 7 27.74 7.40 -2.94
C GLY A 7 26.57 7.38 -1.96
N TYR A 8 25.74 6.34 -2.04
CA TYR A 8 24.53 6.22 -1.21
C TYR A 8 24.45 4.87 -0.48
N PRO A 9 24.20 4.83 0.84
CA PRO A 9 24.18 3.59 1.62
C PRO A 9 22.86 2.83 1.43
N LEU A 10 22.81 1.92 0.45
CA LEU A 10 21.60 1.14 0.13
C LEU A 10 21.06 0.32 1.31
N LEU A 11 21.93 -0.27 2.13
CA LEU A 11 21.50 -1.06 3.29
C LEU A 11 20.75 -0.21 4.33
N ALA A 12 21.12 1.07 4.47
CA ALA A 12 20.43 2.01 5.35
C ALA A 12 19.10 2.50 4.76
N ASN A 13 18.88 2.29 3.47
CA ASN A 13 17.63 2.67 2.84
C ASN A 13 16.56 1.60 3.11
N PHE A 14 15.63 1.91 4.02
CA PHE A 14 14.54 1.00 4.36
C PHE A 14 13.76 0.57 3.10
N HIS A 15 13.48 1.51 2.20
CA HIS A 15 12.60 1.27 1.06
C HIS A 15 13.15 0.27 0.04
N SER A 16 14.48 0.25 -0.15
CA SER A 16 15.16 -0.70 -1.03
C SER A 16 14.95 -2.16 -0.63
N GLY A 17 14.61 -2.41 0.64
CA GLY A 17 14.41 -3.75 1.16
C GLY A 17 15.61 -4.65 0.90
N ALA A 18 16.84 -4.13 1.03
CA ALA A 18 18.07 -4.81 0.57
C ALA A 18 18.23 -6.26 1.07
N LEU A 19 17.71 -6.58 2.25
CA LEU A 19 17.74 -7.92 2.86
C LEU A 19 16.51 -8.78 2.58
N ASN A 20 15.59 -8.32 1.73
CA ASN A 20 14.44 -9.11 1.29
C ASN A 20 14.93 -10.25 0.40
N PRO A 21 14.68 -11.53 0.75
CA PRO A 21 15.14 -12.66 -0.05
C PRO A 21 14.56 -12.64 -1.47
N PHE A 22 13.40 -12.04 -1.71
CA PHE A 22 12.83 -11.94 -3.06
C PHE A 22 13.63 -11.06 -4.01
N ASN A 23 14.51 -10.18 -3.50
CA ASN A 23 15.45 -9.44 -4.35
C ASN A 23 16.46 -10.36 -5.05
N SER A 24 16.68 -11.59 -4.55
CA SER A 24 17.52 -12.57 -5.23
C SER A 24 16.95 -12.98 -6.61
N LEU A 25 15.65 -12.79 -6.85
CA LEU A 25 15.05 -13.06 -8.16
C LEU A 25 15.65 -12.15 -9.24
N MET A 26 15.94 -10.88 -8.93
CA MET A 26 16.65 -9.98 -9.85
C MET A 26 18.09 -10.42 -10.07
N ALA A 27 18.77 -10.88 -9.01
CA ALA A 27 20.14 -11.38 -9.12
C ALA A 27 20.24 -12.67 -9.97
N ILE A 28 19.25 -13.55 -9.89
CA ILE A 28 19.26 -14.86 -10.57
C ILE A 28 18.74 -14.76 -12.01
N PHE A 29 17.65 -14.02 -12.24
CA PHE A 29 16.95 -13.98 -13.54
C PHE A 29 17.21 -12.69 -14.34
N GLY A 30 18.04 -11.79 -13.81
CA GLY A 30 18.26 -10.45 -14.36
C GLY A 30 17.16 -9.46 -13.96
N ASP A 31 17.41 -8.17 -14.21
CA ASP A 31 16.59 -7.08 -13.69
C ASP A 31 15.12 -7.17 -14.11
N ILE A 32 14.86 -7.30 -15.42
CA ILE A 32 13.49 -7.29 -15.96
C ILE A 32 12.74 -8.59 -15.64
N PRO A 33 13.24 -9.80 -15.96
CA PRO A 33 12.54 -11.03 -15.63
C PRO A 33 12.40 -11.25 -14.11
N GLY A 34 13.44 -10.91 -13.34
CA GLY A 34 13.41 -11.00 -11.88
C GLY A 34 12.38 -10.08 -11.25
N TRP A 35 12.29 -8.81 -11.68
CA TRP A 35 11.26 -7.89 -11.19
C TRP A 35 9.84 -8.36 -11.53
N LYS A 36 9.61 -8.92 -12.73
CA LYS A 36 8.33 -9.56 -13.09
C LYS A 36 7.99 -10.71 -12.14
N LEU A 37 8.97 -11.57 -11.82
CA LEU A 37 8.78 -12.67 -10.88
C LEU A 37 8.50 -12.18 -9.45
N MET A 38 9.10 -11.06 -9.03
CA MET A 38 8.76 -10.42 -7.75
C MET A 38 7.30 -9.95 -7.72
N ILE A 39 6.82 -9.31 -8.79
CA ILE A 39 5.42 -8.86 -8.89
C ILE A 39 4.44 -10.04 -8.86
N ILE A 40 4.77 -11.15 -9.51
CA ILE A 40 3.91 -12.36 -9.53
C ILE A 40 3.95 -13.04 -8.16
N SER A 41 5.14 -13.26 -7.61
CA SER A 41 5.34 -14.01 -6.35
C SER A 41 4.70 -13.31 -5.16
N GLN A 42 4.70 -11.97 -5.09
CA GLN A 42 4.02 -11.27 -4.01
C GLN A 42 2.50 -11.54 -4.01
N SER A 43 1.89 -11.59 -5.20
CA SER A 43 0.45 -11.77 -5.35
C SER A 43 0.06 -13.22 -5.04
N VAL A 44 0.82 -14.18 -5.58
CA VAL A 44 0.62 -15.61 -5.29
C VAL A 44 0.82 -15.88 -3.79
N GLY A 45 1.90 -15.36 -3.21
CA GLY A 45 2.20 -15.50 -1.80
C GLY A 45 1.13 -14.89 -0.90
N ALA A 46 0.61 -13.70 -1.23
CA ALA A 46 -0.40 -13.03 -0.42
C ALA A 46 -1.76 -13.77 -0.46
N VAL A 47 -2.17 -14.30 -1.62
CA VAL A 47 -3.37 -15.15 -1.73
C VAL A 47 -3.22 -16.40 -0.85
N LEU A 48 -2.10 -17.11 -0.96
CA LEU A 48 -1.86 -18.35 -0.22
C LEU A 48 -1.77 -18.09 1.30
N ALA A 49 -1.00 -17.09 1.70
CA ALA A 49 -0.85 -16.68 3.10
C ALA A 49 -2.20 -16.31 3.73
N MET A 50 -2.97 -15.46 3.05
CA MET A 50 -4.27 -15.03 3.53
C MET A 50 -5.27 -16.18 3.58
N TYR A 51 -5.28 -17.05 2.55
CA TYR A 51 -6.12 -18.24 2.55
C TYR A 51 -5.81 -19.16 3.75
N LEU A 52 -4.53 -19.44 4.02
CA LEU A 52 -4.11 -20.28 5.14
C LEU A 52 -4.50 -19.66 6.49
N PHE A 53 -4.30 -18.35 6.65
CA PHE A 53 -4.76 -17.63 7.84
C PHE A 53 -6.28 -17.75 8.02
N LEU A 54 -7.07 -17.49 6.99
CA LEU A 54 -8.53 -17.59 7.04
C LEU A 54 -9.01 -19.02 7.33
N LYS A 55 -8.32 -20.03 6.80
CA LYS A 55 -8.57 -21.45 7.15
C LYS A 55 -8.32 -21.74 8.62
N SER A 56 -7.34 -21.08 9.25
CA SER A 56 -7.08 -21.23 10.69
C SER A 56 -8.22 -20.70 11.57
N LEU A 57 -9.11 -19.86 11.01
CA LEU A 57 -10.33 -19.39 11.66
C LEU A 57 -11.50 -20.39 11.55
N ARG A 58 -11.26 -21.60 11.00
CA ARG A 58 -12.26 -22.67 10.77
C ARG A 58 -13.37 -22.29 9.79
N LEU A 59 -13.09 -21.36 8.87
CA LEU A 59 -14.00 -21.00 7.79
C LEU A 59 -13.94 -22.02 6.65
N SER A 60 -15.03 -22.12 5.87
CA SER A 60 -15.07 -22.93 4.66
C SER A 60 -14.02 -22.50 3.64
N SER A 61 -13.57 -23.44 2.80
CA SER A 61 -12.51 -23.17 1.81
C SER A 61 -12.95 -22.15 0.77
N GLN A 62 -14.21 -22.19 0.33
CA GLN A 62 -14.76 -21.21 -0.62
C GLN A 62 -14.78 -19.80 -0.02
N ALA A 63 -15.24 -19.66 1.24
CA ALA A 63 -15.24 -18.37 1.93
C ALA A 63 -13.82 -17.83 2.17
N SER A 64 -12.87 -18.71 2.52
CA SER A 64 -11.47 -18.34 2.72
C SER A 64 -10.81 -17.91 1.40
N GLY A 65 -11.11 -18.58 0.30
CA GLY A 65 -10.64 -18.19 -1.04
C GLY A 65 -11.15 -16.81 -1.43
N LEU A 66 -12.42 -16.52 -1.17
CA LEU A 66 -13.01 -15.22 -1.49
C LEU A 66 -12.33 -14.05 -0.73
N GLY A 67 -12.10 -14.20 0.58
CA GLY A 67 -11.38 -13.17 1.35
C GLY A 67 -9.92 -13.02 0.92
N ALA A 68 -9.24 -14.12 0.57
CA ALA A 68 -7.88 -14.06 0.06
C ALA A 68 -7.77 -13.31 -1.28
N LEU A 69 -8.75 -13.48 -2.17
CA LEU A 69 -8.85 -12.71 -3.42
C LEU A 69 -9.09 -11.22 -3.15
N VAL A 70 -10.04 -10.90 -2.27
CA VAL A 70 -10.33 -9.50 -1.90
C VAL A 70 -9.11 -8.81 -1.31
N TYR A 71 -8.38 -9.48 -0.43
CA TYR A 71 -7.16 -8.94 0.17
C TYR A 71 -6.11 -8.59 -0.89
N THR A 72 -5.75 -9.58 -1.71
CA THR A 72 -4.63 -9.49 -2.66
C THR A 72 -4.92 -8.57 -3.83
N PHE A 73 -6.17 -8.54 -4.31
CA PHE A 73 -6.55 -7.78 -5.50
C PHE A 73 -7.38 -6.54 -5.17
N SER A 74 -7.43 -6.12 -3.90
CA SER A 74 -7.97 -4.82 -3.50
C SER A 74 -7.25 -3.68 -4.22
N SER A 75 -7.90 -2.53 -4.32
CA SER A 75 -7.36 -1.41 -5.10
C SER A 75 -5.98 -0.97 -4.63
N PHE A 76 -5.80 -0.81 -3.32
CA PHE A 76 -4.53 -0.43 -2.73
C PHE A 76 -3.43 -1.46 -2.98
N ALA A 77 -3.75 -2.76 -2.95
CA ALA A 77 -2.78 -3.80 -3.27
C ALA A 77 -2.33 -3.75 -4.74
N ILE A 78 -3.28 -3.60 -5.66
CA ILE A 78 -3.00 -3.47 -7.10
C ILE A 78 -2.20 -2.21 -7.40
N THR A 79 -2.57 -1.06 -6.82
CA THR A 79 -1.90 0.21 -7.12
C THR A 79 -0.47 0.27 -6.62
N TRP A 80 -0.15 -0.49 -5.57
CA TRP A 80 1.20 -0.63 -5.03
C TRP A 80 1.99 -1.80 -5.58
N SER A 81 1.38 -2.67 -6.40
CA SER A 81 1.99 -3.93 -6.84
C SER A 81 3.32 -3.74 -7.58
N GLN A 82 3.46 -2.69 -8.39
CA GLN A 82 4.70 -2.42 -9.15
C GLN A 82 5.88 -2.01 -8.25
N PHE A 83 5.62 -1.45 -7.07
CA PHE A 83 6.66 -1.10 -6.09
C PHE A 83 7.18 -2.32 -5.33
N VAL A 84 6.49 -3.47 -5.42
CA VAL A 84 6.75 -4.76 -4.74
C VAL A 84 6.80 -4.76 -3.20
N THR A 85 7.08 -3.61 -2.59
CA THR A 85 7.30 -3.48 -1.15
C THR A 85 6.06 -3.82 -0.32
N LEU A 86 4.91 -3.22 -0.65
CA LEU A 86 3.65 -3.50 0.05
C LEU A 86 3.24 -4.96 -0.12
N GLY A 87 3.30 -5.51 -1.34
CA GLY A 87 2.79 -6.86 -1.59
C GLY A 87 3.61 -7.93 -0.86
N PHE A 88 4.91 -7.74 -0.65
CA PHE A 88 5.65 -8.64 0.25
C PHE A 88 5.19 -8.53 1.71
N ALA A 89 4.93 -7.32 2.22
CA ALA A 89 4.34 -7.16 3.55
C ALA A 89 2.97 -7.88 3.66
N MET A 90 2.21 -7.92 2.56
CA MET A 90 0.94 -8.63 2.48
C MET A 90 1.07 -10.16 2.59
N ILE A 91 2.24 -10.74 2.30
CA ILE A 91 2.48 -12.18 2.51
C ILE A 91 2.66 -12.47 4.00
N TRP A 92 3.49 -11.66 4.66
CA TRP A 92 4.01 -11.98 5.99
C TRP A 92 3.01 -11.71 7.10
N LEU A 93 2.21 -10.65 7.00
CA LEU A 93 1.19 -10.34 8.02
C LEU A 93 0.21 -11.50 8.27
N PRO A 94 -0.48 -12.07 7.25
CA PRO A 94 -1.35 -13.23 7.47
C PRO A 94 -0.61 -14.44 8.05
N LEU A 95 0.63 -14.72 7.63
CA LEU A 95 1.40 -15.86 8.14
C LEU A 95 1.77 -15.70 9.62
N ILE A 96 2.07 -14.48 10.08
CA ILE A 96 2.30 -14.20 11.50
C ILE A 96 1.02 -14.45 12.29
N LEU A 97 -0.13 -13.94 11.84
CA LEU A 97 -1.41 -14.18 12.50
C LEU A 97 -1.85 -15.65 12.46
N LEU A 98 -1.48 -16.39 11.41
CA LEU A 98 -1.62 -17.84 11.35
C LEU A 98 -0.78 -18.53 12.44
N CYS A 99 0.47 -18.11 12.64
CA CYS A 99 1.33 -18.63 13.71
C CYS A 99 0.75 -18.30 15.10
N ILE A 100 0.18 -17.11 15.30
CA ILE A 100 -0.60 -16.79 16.53
C ILE A 100 -1.69 -17.85 16.74
N ASN A 101 -2.55 -18.08 15.74
CA ASN A 101 -3.64 -19.05 15.88
C ASN A 101 -3.15 -20.47 16.17
N LYS A 102 -2.10 -20.92 15.46
CA LYS A 102 -1.52 -22.25 15.68
C LYS A 102 -0.85 -22.40 17.04
N TYR A 103 -0.22 -21.34 17.55
CA TYR A 103 0.31 -21.32 18.90
C TYR A 103 -0.79 -21.51 19.95
N PHE A 104 -1.88 -20.76 19.86
CA PHE A 104 -2.99 -20.89 20.81
C PHE A 104 -3.78 -22.19 20.67
N GLU A 105 -3.85 -22.76 19.46
CA GLU A 105 -4.49 -24.06 19.19
C GLU A 105 -3.66 -25.23 19.71
N LYS A 106 -2.36 -25.27 19.40
CA LYS A 106 -1.48 -26.43 19.67
C LYS A 106 -0.61 -26.29 20.91
N LYS A 107 -0.52 -25.09 21.49
CA LYS A 107 0.37 -24.74 22.61
C LYS A 107 1.85 -25.07 22.38
N ASN A 108 2.28 -25.05 21.11
CA ASN A 108 3.65 -25.37 20.71
C ASN A 108 4.48 -24.09 20.51
N ASN A 109 5.55 -23.92 21.29
CA ASN A 109 6.44 -22.75 21.24
C ASN A 109 7.17 -22.58 19.88
N LEU A 110 7.25 -23.62 19.05
CA LEU A 110 7.77 -23.49 17.68
C LEU A 110 7.06 -22.38 16.90
N TYR A 111 5.73 -22.26 17.08
CA TYR A 111 4.97 -21.20 16.40
C TYR A 111 5.32 -19.80 16.91
N LEU A 112 5.77 -19.65 18.16
CA LEU A 112 6.31 -18.37 18.65
C LEU A 112 7.70 -18.13 18.07
N LEU A 113 8.57 -19.14 18.03
CA LEU A 113 9.91 -19.01 17.45
C LEU A 113 9.88 -18.60 15.97
N LEU A 114 8.88 -19.05 15.20
CA LEU A 114 8.68 -18.63 13.81
C LEU A 114 8.38 -17.13 13.64
N PHE A 115 8.06 -16.38 14.70
CA PHE A 115 7.86 -14.93 14.59
C PHE A 115 9.16 -14.23 14.23
N VAL A 116 10.30 -14.68 14.76
CA VAL A 116 11.59 -14.03 14.53
C VAL A 116 11.89 -13.89 13.02
N PRO A 117 11.92 -14.98 12.22
CA PRO A 117 12.14 -14.84 10.79
C PRO A 117 10.98 -14.14 10.07
N LEU A 118 9.73 -14.34 10.48
CA LEU A 118 8.58 -13.73 9.80
C LEU A 118 8.51 -12.20 9.99
N ILE A 119 8.83 -11.70 11.19
CA ILE A 119 8.90 -10.28 11.51
C ILE A 119 10.09 -9.64 10.79
N PHE A 120 11.23 -10.32 10.73
CA PHE A 120 12.36 -9.88 9.92
C PHE A 120 11.98 -9.76 8.44
N LEU A 121 11.29 -10.76 7.88
CA LEU A 121 10.81 -10.73 6.49
C LEU A 121 9.80 -9.62 6.23
N LEU A 122 8.87 -9.40 7.17
CA LEU A 122 7.93 -8.28 7.15
C LEU A 122 8.65 -6.92 7.16
N MET A 123 9.67 -6.75 7.99
CA MET A 123 10.50 -5.53 8.04
C MET A 123 11.28 -5.35 6.73
N SER A 124 11.92 -6.41 6.23
CA SER A 124 12.71 -6.40 5.01
C SER A 124 11.89 -6.12 3.74
N SER A 125 10.55 -6.21 3.80
CA SER A 125 9.66 -5.87 2.67
C SER A 125 9.86 -4.46 2.12
N GLY A 126 10.42 -3.54 2.90
CA GLY A 126 10.72 -2.17 2.46
C GLY A 126 9.54 -1.20 2.49
N HIS A 127 8.38 -1.64 3.00
CA HIS A 127 7.23 -0.77 3.20
C HIS A 127 7.08 -0.37 4.69
N PHE A 128 7.75 0.71 5.10
CA PHE A 128 7.90 1.10 6.51
C PHE A 128 6.58 1.20 7.27
N GLN A 129 5.56 1.87 6.72
CA GLN A 129 4.28 2.04 7.40
C GLN A 129 3.48 0.72 7.47
N ALA A 130 3.66 -0.16 6.50
CA ALA A 130 2.99 -1.47 6.52
C ALA A 130 3.59 -2.34 7.62
N PHE A 131 4.92 -2.27 7.81
CA PHE A 131 5.61 -2.88 8.93
C PHE A 131 5.08 -2.33 10.27
N ILE A 132 5.09 -1.02 10.49
CA ILE A 132 4.62 -0.42 11.76
C ILE A 132 3.16 -0.79 12.06
N PHE A 133 2.25 -0.62 11.10
CA PHE A 133 0.84 -0.94 11.30
C PHE A 133 0.59 -2.44 11.48
N SER A 134 1.40 -3.29 10.85
CA SER A 134 1.36 -4.74 11.09
C SER A 134 1.78 -5.08 12.51
N ILE A 135 2.88 -4.51 13.02
CA ILE A 135 3.33 -4.75 14.40
C ILE A 135 2.23 -4.36 15.39
N LEU A 136 1.56 -3.22 15.18
CA LEU A 136 0.43 -2.81 16.01
C LEU A 136 -0.72 -3.84 15.97
N LEU A 137 -1.11 -4.30 14.78
CA LEU A 137 -2.17 -5.31 14.63
C LEU A 137 -1.79 -6.66 15.23
N ILE A 138 -0.54 -7.12 15.02
CA ILE A 138 0.02 -8.37 15.54
C ILE A 138 -0.05 -8.37 17.06
N ASN A 139 0.46 -7.30 17.70
CA ASN A 139 0.43 -7.14 19.15
C ASN A 139 -1.00 -7.09 19.69
N ALA A 140 -1.87 -6.27 19.07
CA ALA A 140 -3.27 -6.18 19.46
C ALA A 140 -3.99 -7.54 19.35
N TYR A 141 -3.74 -8.30 18.27
CA TYR A 141 -4.34 -9.61 18.06
C TYR A 141 -3.78 -10.66 19.03
N PHE A 142 -2.49 -10.64 19.33
CA PHE A 142 -1.88 -11.55 20.31
C PHE A 142 -2.48 -11.32 21.71
N VAL A 143 -2.56 -10.06 22.15
CA VAL A 143 -3.19 -9.67 23.43
C VAL A 143 -4.67 -10.06 23.43
N PHE A 144 -5.38 -9.83 22.32
CA PHE A 144 -6.77 -10.28 22.19
C PHE A 144 -6.93 -11.79 22.41
N LYS A 145 -6.00 -12.61 21.90
CA LYS A 145 -5.99 -14.08 22.07
C LYS A 145 -5.60 -14.52 23.48
N LEU A 146 -4.88 -13.69 24.23
CA LEU A 146 -4.58 -13.93 25.64
C LEU A 146 -5.81 -13.73 26.54
N PHE A 147 -6.73 -12.84 26.17
CA PHE A 147 -7.95 -12.65 26.96
C PHE A 147 -8.78 -13.93 27.01
N GLY A 148 -9.19 -14.31 28.23
CA GLY A 148 -9.88 -15.57 28.51
C GLY A 148 -8.98 -16.73 28.95
N THR A 149 -7.65 -16.55 28.95
CA THR A 149 -6.72 -17.52 29.57
C THR A 149 -6.63 -17.32 31.08
N LYS A 150 -6.17 -18.35 31.82
CA LYS A 150 -5.95 -18.25 33.28
C LYS A 150 -4.80 -17.27 33.57
N LYS A 151 -4.86 -16.52 34.68
CA LYS A 151 -3.85 -15.50 35.06
C LYS A 151 -2.39 -15.97 34.92
N LYS A 152 -2.07 -17.18 35.41
CA LYS A 152 -0.71 -17.74 35.30
C LYS A 152 -0.30 -17.98 33.83
N GLU A 153 -1.21 -18.54 33.03
CA GLU A 153 -0.98 -18.79 31.60
C GLU A 153 -0.84 -17.49 30.82
N PHE A 154 -1.67 -16.48 31.14
CA PHE A 154 -1.60 -15.14 30.57
C PHE A 154 -0.19 -14.55 30.74
N ILE A 155 0.32 -14.50 31.99
CA ILE A 155 1.62 -13.91 32.31
C ILE A 155 2.76 -14.67 31.62
N VAL A 156 2.78 -16.01 31.74
CA VAL A 156 3.85 -16.82 31.13
C VAL A 156 3.87 -16.68 29.61
N THR A 157 2.70 -16.68 28.98
CA THR A 157 2.59 -16.54 27.52
C THR A 157 3.00 -15.15 27.06
N LEU A 158 2.60 -14.10 27.80
CA LEU A 158 3.02 -12.73 27.52
C LEU A 158 4.54 -12.57 27.65
N LEU A 159 5.17 -13.11 28.69
CA LEU A 159 6.62 -13.05 28.85
C LEU A 159 7.37 -13.77 27.73
N LYS A 160 6.89 -14.94 27.29
CA LYS A 160 7.45 -15.63 26.12
C LYS A 160 7.33 -14.79 24.86
N PHE A 161 6.18 -14.17 24.65
CA PHE A 161 5.95 -13.32 23.49
C PHE A 161 6.87 -12.10 23.50
N LEU A 162 7.00 -11.41 24.64
CA LEU A 162 7.93 -10.29 24.81
C LEU A 162 9.38 -10.70 24.57
N ALA A 163 9.82 -11.87 25.04
CA ALA A 163 11.16 -12.38 24.78
C ALA A 163 11.41 -12.59 23.27
N ILE A 164 10.40 -13.06 22.54
CA ILE A 164 10.46 -13.24 21.08
C ILE A 164 10.45 -11.90 20.34
N GLU A 165 9.70 -10.90 20.81
CA GLU A 165 9.73 -9.53 20.27
C GLU A 165 11.13 -8.91 20.43
N VAL A 166 11.76 -9.07 21.60
CA VAL A 166 13.14 -8.61 21.84
C VAL A 166 14.13 -9.31 20.92
N LEU A 167 14.01 -10.63 20.75
CA LEU A 167 14.85 -11.38 19.82
C LEU A 167 14.65 -10.93 18.37
N SER A 168 13.40 -10.69 17.96
CA SER A 168 13.06 -10.18 16.63
C SER A 168 13.65 -8.79 16.40
N ALA A 169 13.56 -7.90 17.39
CA ALA A 169 14.17 -6.57 17.35
C ALA A 169 15.69 -6.66 17.19
N GLY A 170 16.35 -7.55 17.93
CA GLY A 170 17.78 -7.79 17.81
C GLY A 170 18.21 -8.24 16.41
N VAL A 171 17.47 -9.14 15.78
CA VAL A 171 17.75 -9.57 14.39
C VAL A 171 17.49 -8.44 13.39
N MET A 172 16.42 -7.66 13.58
CA MET A 172 16.11 -6.52 12.71
C MET A 172 17.13 -5.38 12.79
N CYS A 173 17.92 -5.27 13.87
CA CYS A 173 18.96 -4.24 14.02
C CYS A 173 19.99 -4.24 12.89
N ILE A 174 20.21 -5.38 12.20
CA ILE A 174 21.10 -5.46 11.03
C ILE A 174 20.74 -4.41 9.97
N GLN A 175 19.44 -4.12 9.80
CA GLN A 175 18.96 -3.09 8.86
C GLN A 175 18.43 -1.85 9.58
N LEU A 176 17.76 -1.99 10.73
CA LEU A 176 17.16 -0.86 11.43
C LEU A 176 18.20 0.10 12.02
N LEU A 177 19.36 -0.39 12.48
CA LEU A 177 20.41 0.47 13.02
C LEU A 177 21.02 1.40 11.96
N PRO A 178 21.48 0.92 10.78
CA PRO A 178 21.94 1.80 9.73
C PRO A 178 20.82 2.71 9.20
N THR A 179 19.58 2.20 9.10
CA THR A 179 18.42 3.03 8.74
C THR A 179 18.21 4.18 9.71
N TYR A 180 18.30 3.93 11.02
CA TYR A 180 18.12 4.93 12.07
C TYR A 180 19.22 6.01 11.99
N GLN A 181 20.48 5.61 11.80
CA GLN A 181 21.59 6.54 11.61
C GLN A 181 21.37 7.44 10.39
N GLN A 182 21.01 6.86 9.25
CA GLN A 182 20.72 7.61 8.02
C GLN A 182 19.51 8.54 8.19
N MET A 183 18.43 8.06 8.82
CA MET A 183 17.22 8.85 9.03
C MET A 183 17.50 10.09 9.88
N ASN A 184 18.30 9.98 10.94
CA ASN A 184 18.68 11.12 11.78
C ASN A 184 19.57 12.13 11.04
N ALA A 185 20.44 11.67 10.14
CA ALA A 185 21.32 12.53 9.34
C ALA A 185 20.65 13.06 8.06
N SER A 186 19.42 12.64 7.77
CA SER A 186 18.74 12.96 6.52
C SER A 186 17.86 14.21 6.63
N ILE A 187 17.42 14.70 5.48
CA ILE A 187 16.43 15.77 5.37
C ILE A 187 15.02 15.37 5.84
N ARG A 188 14.77 14.11 6.21
CA ARG A 188 13.43 13.55 6.44
C ARG A 188 12.58 14.35 7.43
N PHE A 189 13.20 14.87 8.48
CA PHE A 189 12.53 15.67 9.50
C PHE A 189 12.54 17.17 9.20
N ASN A 190 13.22 17.60 8.15
CA ASN A 190 13.29 18.99 7.69
C ASN A 190 12.35 19.29 6.52
N GLU A 191 11.91 18.28 5.76
CA GLU A 191 10.96 18.47 4.65
C GLU A 191 9.50 18.61 5.13
N THR A 192 8.76 19.55 4.54
CA THR A 192 7.32 19.80 4.84
C THR A 192 6.36 19.06 3.91
N TYR A 193 6.88 18.29 2.94
CA TYR A 193 6.10 17.67 1.87
C TYR A 193 4.83 16.98 2.37
N ILE A 194 4.92 16.13 3.39
CA ILE A 194 3.75 15.37 3.85
C ILE A 194 2.78 16.23 4.66
N ILE A 195 3.28 17.29 5.30
CA ILE A 195 2.47 18.25 6.05
C ILE A 195 1.60 19.07 5.10
N GLU A 196 2.16 19.48 3.95
CA GLU A 196 1.44 20.23 2.90
C GLU A 196 0.24 19.45 2.34
N TYR A 197 0.31 18.13 2.31
CA TYR A 197 -0.79 17.24 1.93
C TYR A 197 -1.63 16.76 3.14
N ASN A 198 -1.66 17.53 4.24
CA ASN A 198 -2.38 17.18 5.47
C ASN A 198 -2.06 15.76 5.97
N TYR A 199 -0.78 15.40 6.00
CA TYR A 199 -0.29 14.07 6.33
C TYR A 199 -0.82 12.94 5.44
N GLY A 200 -1.34 13.24 4.25
CA GLY A 200 -2.03 12.27 3.39
C GLY A 200 -3.37 11.80 3.94
N LEU A 201 -3.95 12.53 4.90
CA LEU A 201 -5.31 12.27 5.40
C LEU A 201 -6.32 12.58 4.29
N LEU A 202 -7.15 11.59 3.97
CA LEU A 202 -8.09 11.73 2.87
C LEU A 202 -9.23 12.69 3.25
N PRO A 203 -9.56 13.69 2.40
CA PRO A 203 -10.78 14.46 2.58
C PRO A 203 -12.00 13.54 2.61
N ILE A 204 -13.01 13.84 3.43
CA ILE A 204 -14.17 12.95 3.63
C ILE A 204 -14.88 12.56 2.32
N LYS A 205 -14.84 13.40 1.29
CA LYS A 205 -15.37 13.10 -0.05
C LYS A 205 -14.75 11.86 -0.70
N HIS A 206 -13.53 11.47 -0.32
CA HIS A 206 -12.88 10.24 -0.78
C HIS A 206 -13.55 8.96 -0.29
N ILE A 207 -14.52 9.05 0.63
CA ILE A 207 -15.41 7.93 0.97
C ILE A 207 -16.12 7.37 -0.26
N ALA A 208 -16.32 8.19 -1.31
CA ALA A 208 -16.86 7.74 -2.59
C ALA A 208 -16.00 6.64 -3.25
N THR A 209 -14.70 6.60 -2.98
CA THR A 209 -13.79 5.56 -3.51
C THR A 209 -14.03 4.18 -2.89
N LEU A 210 -14.73 4.10 -1.75
CA LEU A 210 -15.22 2.82 -1.22
C LEU A 210 -16.24 2.18 -2.15
N LEU A 211 -17.05 2.97 -2.86
CA LEU A 211 -18.11 2.49 -3.76
C LEU A 211 -17.63 2.37 -5.20
N SER A 212 -16.89 3.37 -5.69
CA SER A 212 -16.30 3.36 -7.03
C SER A 212 -14.85 3.82 -6.94
N PRO A 213 -13.87 2.91 -7.17
CA PRO A 213 -12.46 3.24 -6.98
C PRO A 213 -11.98 4.39 -7.88
N ASN A 214 -12.58 4.53 -9.06
CA ASN A 214 -12.27 5.57 -10.05
C ASN A 214 -13.23 6.76 -9.97
N PHE A 215 -13.94 6.97 -8.86
CA PHE A 215 -14.88 8.09 -8.72
C PHE A 215 -14.22 9.43 -9.10
N PHE A 216 -13.00 9.69 -8.61
CA PHE A 216 -12.21 10.88 -8.91
C PHE A 216 -11.40 10.78 -10.22
N GLY A 217 -11.82 9.93 -11.15
CA GLY A 217 -11.09 9.64 -12.39
C GLY A 217 -9.96 8.63 -12.20
N SER A 218 -9.12 8.48 -13.24
CA SER A 218 -8.00 7.54 -13.26
C SER A 218 -6.79 8.15 -13.97
N PRO A 219 -5.56 7.95 -13.44
CA PRO A 219 -4.34 8.41 -14.12
C PRO A 219 -4.18 7.76 -15.50
N VAL A 220 -4.70 6.54 -15.68
CA VAL A 220 -4.62 5.82 -16.97
C VAL A 220 -5.37 6.55 -18.08
N THR A 221 -6.43 7.28 -17.75
CA THR A 221 -7.23 8.05 -18.71
C THR A 221 -6.92 9.54 -18.67
N GLY A 222 -5.85 9.96 -17.97
CA GLY A 222 -5.43 11.36 -17.88
C GLY A 222 -6.48 12.31 -17.28
N ASN A 223 -7.44 11.78 -16.50
CA ASN A 223 -8.59 12.55 -15.98
C ASN A 223 -8.74 12.43 -14.46
N TYR A 224 -7.67 12.06 -13.76
CA TYR A 224 -7.67 11.97 -12.31
C TYR A 224 -7.64 13.37 -11.69
N TRP A 225 -8.58 13.64 -10.79
CA TRP A 225 -8.75 14.93 -10.11
C TRP A 225 -8.88 14.75 -8.59
N GLY A 226 -8.32 13.66 -8.05
CA GLY A 226 -8.30 13.37 -6.62
C GLY A 226 -7.35 14.28 -5.84
N PHE A 227 -7.33 14.10 -4.52
CA PHE A 227 -6.64 15.00 -3.58
C PHE A 227 -5.11 14.83 -3.57
N PHE A 228 -4.64 13.60 -3.76
CA PHE A 228 -3.24 13.24 -3.60
C PHE A 228 -2.87 12.18 -4.64
N ASN A 229 -1.75 11.47 -4.49
CA ASN A 229 -1.40 10.40 -5.42
C ASN A 229 -2.49 9.33 -5.49
N TYR A 230 -2.87 8.91 -6.71
CA TYR A 230 -3.92 7.92 -6.92
C TYR A 230 -3.75 6.66 -6.04
N HIS A 231 -2.55 6.10 -6.00
CA HIS A 231 -2.22 4.91 -5.21
C HIS A 231 -2.29 5.10 -3.68
N GLU A 232 -2.26 6.35 -3.19
CA GLU A 232 -2.42 6.70 -1.76
C GLU A 232 -3.89 7.02 -1.40
N THR A 233 -4.79 7.18 -2.39
CA THR A 233 -6.18 7.64 -2.18
C THR A 233 -7.26 6.62 -2.47
N THR A 234 -6.96 5.55 -3.20
CA THR A 234 -7.97 4.53 -3.53
C THR A 234 -8.07 3.48 -2.42
N ILE A 235 -9.25 3.39 -1.79
CA ILE A 235 -9.50 2.52 -0.62
C ILE A 235 -10.55 1.43 -0.90
N TYR A 236 -10.71 1.03 -2.16
CA TYR A 236 -11.71 0.06 -2.60
C TYR A 236 -11.30 -1.39 -2.30
N ILE A 237 -12.20 -2.17 -1.71
CA ILE A 237 -12.04 -3.61 -1.39
C ILE A 237 -13.04 -4.51 -2.15
N GLY A 238 -13.55 -4.01 -3.27
CA GLY A 238 -14.64 -4.66 -4.00
C GLY A 238 -16.00 -4.37 -3.37
N VAL A 239 -17.04 -4.41 -4.19
CA VAL A 239 -18.43 -4.23 -3.72
C VAL A 239 -18.75 -5.25 -2.61
N ILE A 240 -18.25 -6.48 -2.76
CA ILE A 240 -18.45 -7.55 -1.79
C ILE A 240 -17.86 -7.23 -0.41
N GLY A 241 -16.74 -6.49 -0.36
CA GLY A 241 -16.12 -6.03 0.87
C GLY A 241 -16.99 -5.04 1.63
N LEU A 242 -17.64 -4.13 0.93
CA LEU A 242 -18.60 -3.19 1.53
C LEU A 242 -19.83 -3.90 2.09
N PHE A 243 -20.33 -4.91 1.38
CA PHE A 243 -21.45 -5.73 1.84
C PHE A 243 -21.09 -6.44 3.14
N ALA A 244 -19.91 -7.06 3.19
CA ALA A 244 -19.43 -7.75 4.38
C ALA A 244 -19.22 -6.79 5.56
N LEU A 245 -18.69 -5.59 5.30
CA LEU A 245 -18.52 -4.55 6.33
C LEU A 245 -19.87 -4.08 6.89
N ALA A 246 -20.81 -3.70 6.01
CA ALA A 246 -22.14 -3.26 6.43
C ALA A 246 -22.89 -4.36 7.20
N TRP A 247 -22.81 -5.61 6.71
CA TRP A 247 -23.37 -6.77 7.39
C TRP A 247 -22.78 -6.95 8.80
N ALA A 248 -21.45 -6.85 8.93
CA ALA A 248 -20.76 -7.02 10.19
C ALA A 248 -21.16 -5.97 11.22
N ILE A 249 -21.31 -4.70 10.80
CA ILE A 249 -21.76 -3.61 11.68
C ILE A 249 -23.16 -3.90 12.24
N ILE A 250 -24.10 -4.31 11.39
CA ILE A 250 -25.50 -4.51 11.79
C ILE A 250 -25.67 -5.78 12.62
N ASN A 251 -24.88 -6.80 12.31
CA ASN A 251 -24.95 -8.08 12.99
C ASN A 251 -23.88 -8.22 14.07
N PHE A 252 -23.39 -7.10 14.61
CA PHE A 252 -22.31 -7.07 15.60
C PHE A 252 -22.48 -8.07 16.75
N LYS A 253 -23.70 -8.18 17.29
CA LYS A 253 -24.01 -9.09 18.41
C LYS A 253 -23.90 -10.58 18.05
N GLN A 254 -24.02 -10.91 16.76
CA GLN A 254 -23.93 -12.28 16.25
C GLN A 254 -22.52 -12.64 15.78
N LEU A 255 -21.61 -11.66 15.72
CA LEU A 255 -20.24 -11.88 15.31
C LEU A 255 -19.46 -12.62 16.39
N SER A 256 -18.60 -13.55 15.96
CA SER A 256 -17.59 -14.16 16.82
C SER A 256 -16.68 -13.09 17.43
N GLY A 257 -16.04 -13.38 18.57
CA GLY A 257 -15.08 -12.44 19.17
C GLY A 257 -13.97 -12.02 18.20
N ILE A 258 -13.47 -12.96 17.38
CA ILE A 258 -12.46 -12.69 16.36
C ILE A 258 -13.01 -11.76 15.27
N SER A 259 -14.22 -12.02 14.77
CA SER A 259 -14.87 -11.16 13.77
C SER A 259 -15.12 -9.75 14.31
N ARG A 260 -15.46 -9.61 15.60
CA ARG A 260 -15.60 -8.31 16.27
C ARG A 260 -14.27 -7.57 16.38
N PHE A 261 -13.18 -8.27 16.70
CA PHE A 261 -11.84 -7.70 16.72
C PHE A 261 -11.44 -7.12 15.34
N PHE A 262 -11.66 -7.87 14.27
CA PHE A 262 -11.35 -7.39 12.92
C PHE A 262 -12.32 -6.32 12.43
N LEU A 263 -13.60 -6.35 12.84
CA LEU A 263 -14.49 -5.23 12.58
C LEU A 263 -13.99 -3.94 13.26
N PHE A 264 -13.61 -4.02 14.53
CA PHE A 264 -13.05 -2.88 15.25
C PHE A 264 -11.77 -2.36 14.58
N SER A 265 -10.85 -3.26 14.22
CA SER A 265 -9.60 -2.91 13.51
C SER A 265 -9.88 -2.23 12.15
N CYS A 266 -10.88 -2.72 11.41
CA CYS A 266 -11.33 -2.15 10.15
C CYS A 266 -11.88 -0.72 10.33
N LEU A 267 -12.74 -0.51 11.34
CA LEU A 267 -13.32 0.80 11.64
C LEU A 267 -12.29 1.80 12.14
N VAL A 268 -11.36 1.37 13.02
CA VAL A 268 -10.23 2.21 13.47
C VAL A 268 -9.36 2.62 12.29
N ALA A 269 -9.02 1.69 11.39
CA ALA A 269 -8.26 2.02 10.19
C ALA A 269 -9.00 3.05 9.32
N LEU A 270 -10.30 2.88 9.07
CA LEU A 270 -11.12 3.86 8.34
C LEU A 270 -11.09 5.25 8.99
N VAL A 271 -11.26 5.34 10.31
CA VAL A 271 -11.19 6.62 11.02
C VAL A 271 -9.81 7.27 10.87
N LEU A 272 -8.73 6.50 10.87
CA LEU A 272 -7.36 7.02 10.77
C LEU A 272 -6.91 7.36 9.34
N ILE A 273 -7.64 6.90 8.31
CA ILE A 273 -7.39 7.23 6.91
C ILE A 273 -7.94 8.60 6.54
N PHE A 274 -9.12 8.97 7.05
CA PHE A 274 -9.82 10.20 6.69
C PHE A 274 -9.45 11.37 7.59
N ALA A 275 -9.44 12.59 7.06
CA ALA A 275 -9.31 13.83 7.83
C ALA A 275 -10.55 14.02 8.72
N ASN A 276 -10.34 13.95 10.04
CA ASN A 276 -11.33 14.21 11.09
C ASN A 276 -10.59 14.63 12.38
N PRO A 277 -11.29 15.14 13.40
CA PRO A 277 -10.63 15.65 14.61
C PRO A 277 -9.71 14.63 15.30
N ILE A 278 -10.04 13.34 15.29
CA ILE A 278 -9.24 12.28 15.93
C ILE A 278 -7.96 12.03 15.14
N SER A 279 -8.08 11.80 13.83
CA SER A 279 -6.93 11.50 12.99
C SER A 279 -6.00 12.72 12.90
N GLU A 280 -6.53 13.92 12.68
CA GLU A 280 -5.73 15.13 12.66
C GLU A 280 -4.98 15.35 13.96
N TRP A 281 -5.61 15.11 15.12
CA TRP A 281 -4.95 15.23 16.41
C TRP A 281 -3.77 14.25 16.53
N ILE A 282 -3.95 12.98 16.15
CA ILE A 282 -2.88 11.97 16.17
C ILE A 282 -1.70 12.37 15.29
N TYR A 283 -1.96 12.82 14.06
CA TYR A 283 -0.90 13.20 13.12
C TYR A 283 -0.23 14.53 13.52
N LYS A 284 -0.98 15.50 14.07
CA LYS A 284 -0.45 16.78 14.59
C LYS A 284 0.38 16.62 15.86
N MET A 285 0.16 15.58 16.65
CA MET A 285 1.00 15.26 17.82
C MET A 285 2.40 14.77 17.43
N GLN A 286 2.68 14.62 16.14
CA GLN A 286 3.99 14.20 15.62
C GLN A 286 4.50 12.91 16.26
N ILE A 287 3.59 11.97 16.53
CA ILE A 287 3.95 10.68 17.13
C ILE A 287 4.97 10.00 16.21
N PRO A 288 6.19 9.70 16.70
CA PRO A 288 7.24 9.11 15.89
C PRO A 288 6.75 7.87 15.14
N LEU A 289 7.26 7.66 13.93
CA LEU A 289 6.93 6.56 13.01
C LEU A 289 5.52 6.62 12.40
N ILE A 290 4.51 7.11 13.12
CA ILE A 290 3.13 7.24 12.63
C ILE A 290 2.96 8.47 11.75
N SER A 291 3.35 9.65 12.23
CA SER A 291 3.16 10.93 11.52
C SER A 291 4.19 11.20 10.43
N THR A 292 5.09 10.26 10.18
CA THR A 292 6.24 10.44 9.29
C THR A 292 5.91 10.19 7.82
N SER A 293 4.69 9.81 7.46
CA SER A 293 4.29 9.48 6.09
C SER A 293 2.78 9.59 5.88
N ALA A 294 2.33 9.32 4.65
CA ALA A 294 0.93 9.35 4.27
C ALA A 294 0.06 8.42 5.13
N ALA A 295 -0.98 9.00 5.74
CA ALA A 295 -2.00 8.33 6.52
C ALA A 295 -2.80 7.30 5.71
N GLY A 296 -2.93 7.53 4.40
CA GLY A 296 -3.51 6.58 3.45
C GLY A 296 -2.91 5.17 3.51
N ARG A 297 -1.69 5.00 4.05
CA ARG A 297 -1.07 3.67 4.21
C ARG A 297 -1.79 2.78 5.25
N MET A 298 -2.63 3.34 6.11
CA MET A 298 -3.52 2.59 7.00
C MET A 298 -4.56 1.74 6.25
N VAL A 299 -4.77 2.02 4.95
CA VAL A 299 -5.60 1.20 4.05
C VAL A 299 -5.17 -0.25 4.09
N PHE A 300 -3.89 -0.55 4.29
CA PHE A 300 -3.40 -1.91 4.44
C PHE A 300 -4.11 -2.70 5.57
N ILE A 301 -4.33 -2.09 6.73
CA ILE A 301 -5.02 -2.73 7.86
C ILE A 301 -6.52 -2.84 7.59
N TYR A 302 -7.09 -1.83 6.92
CA TYR A 302 -8.47 -1.85 6.47
C TYR A 302 -8.73 -2.99 5.49
N ILE A 303 -7.90 -3.18 4.45
CA ILE A 303 -8.08 -4.26 3.47
C ILE A 303 -7.88 -5.65 4.11
N PHE A 304 -6.90 -5.80 5.01
CA PHE A 304 -6.67 -7.05 5.72
C PHE A 304 -7.89 -7.43 6.57
N SER A 305 -8.37 -6.48 7.38
CA SER A 305 -9.51 -6.70 8.27
C SER A 305 -10.81 -6.89 7.48
N GLY A 306 -11.01 -6.11 6.43
CA GLY A 306 -12.14 -6.22 5.51
C GLY A 306 -12.20 -7.59 4.83
N ALA A 307 -11.06 -8.14 4.41
CA ALA A 307 -10.99 -9.49 3.85
C ALA A 307 -11.39 -10.59 4.86
N VAL A 308 -11.04 -10.45 6.14
CA VAL A 308 -11.55 -11.34 7.20
C VAL A 308 -13.07 -11.24 7.30
N LEU A 309 -13.62 -10.02 7.28
CA LEU A 309 -15.07 -9.82 7.30
C LEU A 309 -15.75 -10.45 6.08
N VAL A 310 -15.18 -10.31 4.89
CA VAL A 310 -15.66 -10.96 3.65
C VAL A 310 -15.77 -12.45 3.82
N SER A 311 -14.72 -13.12 4.32
CA SER A 311 -14.77 -14.56 4.54
C SER A 311 -15.78 -14.96 5.61
N THR A 312 -15.90 -14.19 6.70
CA THR A 312 -16.90 -14.50 7.75
C THR A 312 -18.33 -14.34 7.25
N TRP A 313 -18.59 -13.30 6.45
CA TRP A 313 -19.87 -13.07 5.79
C TRP A 313 -20.17 -14.18 4.77
N ALA A 314 -19.19 -14.54 3.94
CA ALA A 314 -19.31 -15.60 2.95
C ALA A 314 -19.60 -16.98 3.58
N ASP A 315 -19.02 -17.29 4.75
CA ASP A 315 -19.31 -18.52 5.48
C ASP A 315 -20.70 -18.50 6.13
N PHE A 316 -21.17 -17.32 6.52
CA PHE A 316 -22.49 -17.12 7.12
C PHE A 316 -23.64 -17.25 6.11
N ILE A 317 -23.51 -16.63 4.93
CA ILE A 317 -24.55 -16.65 3.89
C ILE A 317 -24.86 -18.05 3.38
N LEU A 318 -23.89 -18.98 3.44
CA LEU A 318 -24.10 -20.40 3.09
C LEU A 318 -25.16 -21.08 3.96
N LYS A 319 -25.47 -20.52 5.14
CA LYS A 319 -26.31 -21.15 6.17
C LYS A 319 -27.72 -20.54 6.23
N ILE A 320 -28.08 -19.61 5.33
CA ILE A 320 -29.28 -18.77 5.48
C ILE A 320 -30.18 -18.78 4.24
N ASN A 321 -31.49 -18.68 4.48
CA ASN A 321 -32.53 -18.58 3.46
C ASN A 321 -32.71 -17.13 2.95
N PHE A 322 -33.00 -16.97 1.65
CA PHE A 322 -33.11 -15.70 0.94
C PHE A 322 -34.04 -14.65 1.56
N TYR A 323 -35.18 -15.07 2.12
CA TYR A 323 -36.13 -14.14 2.74
C TYR A 323 -35.55 -13.48 4.01
N VAL A 324 -34.77 -14.24 4.79
CA VAL A 324 -34.03 -13.72 5.96
C VAL A 324 -32.86 -12.84 5.51
N PHE A 325 -32.26 -13.14 4.35
CA PHE A 325 -31.21 -12.31 3.75
C PHE A 325 -31.73 -10.90 3.44
N LEU A 326 -32.83 -10.74 2.70
CA LEU A 326 -33.43 -9.43 2.40
C LEU A 326 -33.82 -8.62 3.64
N LYS A 327 -34.51 -9.25 4.61
CA LYS A 327 -34.96 -8.57 5.85
C LYS A 327 -33.78 -8.07 6.70
N LYS A 328 -32.67 -8.82 6.70
CA LYS A 328 -31.49 -8.55 7.53
C LYS A 328 -30.42 -7.71 6.81
N HIS A 329 -30.53 -7.60 5.48
CA HIS A 329 -29.56 -6.96 4.61
C HIS A 329 -30.20 -5.86 3.74
N TRP A 330 -31.28 -5.23 4.22
CA TRP A 330 -31.80 -3.95 3.69
C TRP A 330 -30.76 -2.83 3.49
N PRO A 331 -29.61 -2.77 4.20
CA PRO A 331 -28.55 -1.80 3.90
C PRO A 331 -27.94 -1.99 2.51
N ILE A 332 -28.16 -3.14 1.85
CA ILE A 332 -27.77 -3.37 0.46
C ILE A 332 -28.58 -2.45 -0.47
N ILE A 333 -29.89 -2.33 -0.23
CA ILE A 333 -30.78 -1.42 -0.95
C ILE A 333 -30.43 0.03 -0.57
N VAL A 334 -30.05 0.26 0.69
CA VAL A 334 -29.57 1.58 1.14
C VAL A 334 -28.23 1.93 0.51
N LEU A 335 -27.28 1.00 0.32
CA LEU A 335 -26.00 1.27 -0.34
C LEU A 335 -26.22 1.61 -1.82
N ALA A 336 -27.12 0.91 -2.51
CA ALA A 336 -27.56 1.27 -3.85
C ALA A 336 -28.26 2.65 -3.87
N GLY A 337 -29.10 2.93 -2.87
CA GLY A 337 -29.73 4.24 -2.68
C GLY A 337 -28.74 5.37 -2.36
N ILE A 338 -27.75 5.11 -1.51
CA ILE A 338 -26.64 6.02 -1.16
C ILE A 338 -25.80 6.29 -2.40
N GLN A 339 -25.58 5.30 -3.26
CA GLN A 339 -24.85 5.50 -4.51
C GLN A 339 -25.61 6.45 -5.47
N LEU A 340 -26.94 6.32 -5.55
CA LEU A 340 -27.80 7.24 -6.30
C LEU A 340 -27.86 8.64 -5.64
N ILE A 341 -27.95 8.71 -4.31
CA ILE A 341 -27.97 9.96 -3.55
C ILE A 341 -26.61 10.68 -3.62
N ALA A 342 -25.49 9.96 -3.55
CA ALA A 342 -24.14 10.52 -3.69
C ALA A 342 -23.96 11.15 -5.07
N THR A 343 -24.50 10.50 -6.11
CA THR A 343 -24.54 11.07 -7.47
C THR A 343 -25.34 12.37 -7.52
N TYR A 344 -26.46 12.44 -6.80
CA TYR A 344 -27.33 13.61 -6.73
C TYR A 344 -26.74 14.76 -5.91
N ILE A 345 -26.14 14.47 -4.75
CA ILE A 345 -25.45 15.47 -3.90
C ILE A 345 -24.23 16.04 -4.64
N PHE A 346 -23.49 15.22 -5.40
CA PHE A 346 -22.37 15.70 -6.21
C PHE A 346 -22.80 16.67 -7.32
N LYS A 347 -24.01 16.49 -7.89
CA LYS A 347 -24.59 17.46 -8.84
C LYS A 347 -24.83 18.83 -8.21
N ILE A 348 -25.17 18.87 -6.92
CA ILE A 348 -25.44 20.11 -6.19
C ILE A 348 -24.15 20.87 -5.84
N TRP A 349 -23.04 20.16 -5.58
CA TRP A 349 -21.78 20.75 -5.14
C TRP A 349 -20.92 21.36 -6.26
N PHE A 350 -21.19 21.05 -7.53
CA PHE A 350 -20.37 21.47 -8.66
C PHE A 350 -21.21 22.21 -9.72
N SER A 351 -21.34 23.53 -9.56
CA SER A 351 -22.03 24.43 -10.51
C SER A 351 -21.10 25.11 -11.53
N THR A 352 -19.82 24.74 -11.57
CA THR A 352 -18.83 25.24 -12.54
C THR A 352 -18.66 24.28 -13.72
N ASP A 353 -18.22 24.78 -14.88
CA ASP A 353 -17.99 23.94 -16.08
C ASP A 353 -16.98 22.82 -15.82
N LEU A 354 -15.90 23.10 -15.07
CA LEU A 354 -14.93 22.10 -14.63
C LEU A 354 -15.58 21.03 -13.72
N GLY A 355 -16.48 21.49 -12.85
CA GLY A 355 -17.29 20.64 -12.00
C GLY A 355 -18.22 19.70 -12.78
N VAL A 356 -18.82 20.19 -13.87
CA VAL A 356 -19.65 19.38 -14.77
C VAL A 356 -18.83 18.28 -15.44
N GLN A 357 -17.59 18.56 -15.86
CA GLN A 357 -16.70 17.54 -16.43
C GLN A 357 -16.35 16.46 -15.38
N HIS A 358 -15.98 16.85 -14.17
CA HIS A 358 -15.71 15.92 -13.07
C HIS A 358 -16.93 15.07 -12.71
N LEU A 359 -18.12 15.67 -12.72
CA LEU A 359 -19.39 14.97 -12.48
C LEU A 359 -19.66 13.92 -13.56
N LYS A 360 -19.47 14.25 -14.84
CA LYS A 360 -19.61 13.29 -15.95
C LYS A 360 -18.67 12.08 -15.78
N ILE A 361 -17.42 12.33 -15.41
CA ILE A 361 -16.43 11.27 -15.13
C ILE A 361 -16.89 10.41 -13.95
N SER A 362 -17.33 11.04 -12.86
CA SER A 362 -17.78 10.35 -11.64
C SER A 362 -18.98 9.45 -11.93
N ILE A 363 -20.03 9.97 -12.58
CA ILE A 363 -21.23 9.23 -12.97
C ILE A 363 -20.86 8.03 -13.83
N ARG A 364 -20.07 8.24 -14.89
CA ARG A 364 -19.62 7.17 -15.79
C ARG A 364 -18.92 6.05 -15.01
N ASN A 365 -18.04 6.42 -14.08
CA ASN A 365 -17.23 5.47 -13.33
C ASN A 365 -18.03 4.77 -12.20
N MET A 366 -19.22 5.27 -11.83
CA MET A 366 -20.13 4.61 -10.88
C MET A 366 -21.03 3.55 -11.53
N ILE A 367 -21.26 3.61 -12.84
CA ILE A 367 -22.12 2.65 -13.56
C ILE A 367 -21.64 1.19 -13.38
N PRO A 368 -20.35 0.85 -13.54
CA PRO A 368 -19.87 -0.51 -13.31
C PRO A 368 -20.13 -0.99 -11.89
N SER A 369 -19.82 -0.16 -10.89
CA SER A 369 -20.06 -0.48 -9.47
C SER A 369 -21.55 -0.72 -9.18
N LEU A 370 -22.45 0.08 -9.77
CA LEU A 370 -23.90 -0.12 -9.64
C LEU A 370 -24.34 -1.44 -10.28
N GLY A 371 -23.82 -1.75 -11.47
CA GLY A 371 -24.06 -3.03 -12.14
C GLY A 371 -23.61 -4.23 -11.30
N LEU A 372 -22.46 -4.12 -10.63
CA LEU A 372 -21.94 -5.14 -9.71
C LEU A 372 -22.83 -5.30 -8.46
N VAL A 373 -23.30 -4.20 -7.85
CA VAL A 373 -24.26 -4.24 -6.74
C VAL A 373 -25.53 -4.98 -7.15
N LEU A 374 -26.11 -4.62 -8.30
CA LEU A 374 -27.31 -5.28 -8.84
C LEU A 374 -27.03 -6.75 -9.18
N GLY A 375 -25.85 -7.06 -9.73
CA GLY A 375 -25.40 -8.41 -10.02
C GLY A 375 -25.29 -9.29 -8.77
N ILE A 376 -24.72 -8.77 -7.68
CA ILE A 376 -24.68 -9.45 -6.38
C ILE A 376 -26.10 -9.75 -5.92
N ILE A 377 -26.99 -8.77 -5.91
CA ILE A 377 -28.39 -8.93 -5.48
C ILE A 377 -29.10 -10.00 -6.31
N ALA A 378 -28.96 -9.95 -7.64
CA ALA A 378 -29.55 -10.92 -8.56
C ALA A 378 -29.00 -12.34 -8.33
N ILE A 379 -27.68 -12.49 -8.17
CA ILE A 379 -27.04 -13.77 -7.87
C ILE A 379 -27.59 -14.35 -6.56
N PHE A 380 -27.70 -13.53 -5.51
CA PHE A 380 -28.31 -13.97 -4.26
C PHE A 380 -29.78 -14.37 -4.44
N TYR A 381 -30.58 -13.58 -5.14
CA TYR A 381 -31.98 -13.87 -5.41
C TYR A 381 -32.17 -15.23 -6.09
N ILE A 382 -31.42 -15.47 -7.16
CA ILE A 382 -31.58 -16.66 -8.01
C ILE A 382 -30.92 -17.90 -7.39
N PHE A 383 -29.78 -17.73 -6.69
CA PHE A 383 -28.89 -18.83 -6.31
C PHE A 383 -28.70 -19.02 -4.79
N SER A 384 -29.40 -18.27 -3.93
CA SER A 384 -29.30 -18.35 -2.45
C SER A 384 -29.27 -19.74 -1.84
N LYS A 385 -29.98 -20.72 -2.42
CA LYS A 385 -30.05 -22.11 -1.94
C LYS A 385 -29.19 -23.10 -2.74
N LYS A 386 -28.43 -22.62 -3.73
CA LYS A 386 -27.65 -23.46 -4.63
C LYS A 386 -26.18 -23.46 -4.23
N LYS A 387 -25.52 -24.61 -4.35
CA LYS A 387 -24.07 -24.77 -4.10
C LYS A 387 -23.19 -23.86 -5.00
N VAL A 388 -23.77 -23.30 -6.06
CA VAL A 388 -23.09 -22.39 -7.00
C VAL A 388 -23.01 -20.93 -6.52
N LEU A 389 -23.68 -20.55 -5.42
CA LEU A 389 -23.69 -19.18 -4.92
C LEU A 389 -22.29 -18.59 -4.71
N LEU A 390 -21.45 -19.25 -3.90
CA LEU A 390 -20.09 -18.76 -3.63
C LEU A 390 -19.20 -18.77 -4.87
N PRO A 391 -19.17 -19.82 -5.72
CA PRO A 391 -18.46 -19.76 -6.99
C PRO A 391 -18.86 -18.55 -7.86
N LEU A 392 -20.16 -18.24 -7.97
CA LEU A 392 -20.63 -17.08 -8.73
C LEU A 392 -20.20 -15.75 -8.10
N LEU A 393 -20.24 -15.63 -6.77
CA LEU A 393 -19.74 -14.45 -6.06
C LEU A 393 -18.22 -14.30 -6.20
N CYS A 394 -17.47 -15.40 -6.20
CA CYS A 394 -16.03 -15.39 -6.49
C CYS A 394 -15.77 -14.89 -7.91
N LEU A 395 -16.49 -15.41 -8.92
CA LEU A 395 -16.35 -14.95 -10.31
C LEU A 395 -16.70 -13.47 -10.45
N LEU A 396 -17.76 -13.00 -9.80
CA LEU A 396 -18.14 -11.59 -9.82
C LEU A 396 -17.11 -10.70 -9.12
N THR A 397 -16.53 -11.18 -8.01
CA THR A 397 -15.45 -10.47 -7.29
C THR A 397 -14.18 -10.40 -8.12
N ILE A 398 -13.82 -11.47 -8.82
CA ILE A 398 -12.72 -11.49 -9.78
C ILE A 398 -12.99 -10.46 -10.87
N ALA A 399 -14.19 -10.45 -11.47
CA ALA A 399 -14.55 -9.49 -12.51
C ALA A 399 -14.47 -8.03 -12.01
N ASP A 400 -14.96 -7.76 -10.80
CA ASP A 400 -14.91 -6.44 -10.15
C ASP A 400 -13.46 -5.95 -9.95
N LEU A 401 -12.65 -6.72 -9.25
CA LEU A 401 -11.27 -6.35 -8.93
C LEU A 401 -10.36 -6.33 -10.17
N PHE A 402 -10.63 -7.23 -11.13
CA PHE A 402 -9.93 -7.24 -12.41
C PHE A 402 -10.30 -6.03 -13.26
N TYR A 403 -11.59 -5.64 -13.34
CA TYR A 403 -12.01 -4.44 -14.06
C TYR A 403 -11.29 -3.19 -13.53
N PHE A 404 -11.12 -3.09 -12.21
CA PHE A 404 -10.31 -2.04 -11.60
C PHE A 404 -8.85 -2.09 -12.04
N GLY A 405 -8.20 -3.26 -11.93
CA GLY A 405 -6.75 -3.39 -12.14
C GLY A 405 -6.28 -3.47 -13.60
N TRP A 406 -7.16 -3.88 -14.52
CA TRP A 406 -6.82 -4.22 -15.91
C TRP A 406 -6.05 -3.14 -16.65
N LYS A 407 -6.43 -1.88 -16.46
CA LYS A 407 -5.77 -0.74 -17.12
C LYS A 407 -4.67 -0.10 -16.28
N TYR A 408 -4.70 -0.28 -14.96
CA TYR A 408 -3.72 0.32 -14.06
C TYR A 408 -2.34 -0.34 -14.21
N THR A 409 -2.33 -1.68 -14.35
CA THR A 409 -1.11 -2.46 -14.56
C THR A 409 -0.80 -2.55 -16.06
N SER A 410 -0.32 -1.45 -16.64
CA SER A 410 0.04 -1.41 -18.06
C SER A 410 1.23 -2.31 -18.38
N VAL A 411 1.24 -2.85 -19.60
CA VAL A 411 2.35 -3.63 -20.15
C VAL A 411 2.98 -2.87 -21.31
N VAL A 412 4.31 -2.90 -21.39
CA VAL A 412 5.08 -2.28 -22.48
C VAL A 412 6.03 -3.31 -23.09
N PRO A 413 6.38 -3.19 -24.38
CA PRO A 413 7.47 -3.96 -24.97
C PRO A 413 8.75 -3.85 -24.15
N THR A 414 9.48 -4.96 -23.98
CA THR A 414 10.75 -4.97 -23.24
C THR A 414 11.75 -3.97 -23.83
N SER A 415 11.71 -3.72 -25.14
CA SER A 415 12.57 -2.74 -25.82
C SER A 415 12.39 -1.30 -25.34
N TYR A 416 11.27 -0.96 -24.70
CA TYR A 416 11.02 0.36 -24.10
C TYR A 416 11.44 0.45 -22.63
N VAL A 417 11.82 -0.66 -22.00
CA VAL A 417 12.26 -0.68 -20.62
C VAL A 417 13.76 -0.42 -20.58
N TYR A 418 14.14 0.81 -20.23
CA TYR A 418 15.52 1.30 -20.22
C TYR A 418 16.26 1.11 -21.57
N PRO A 419 15.79 1.76 -22.65
CA PRO A 419 16.40 1.61 -23.97
C PRO A 419 17.82 2.18 -24.00
N GLN A 420 18.73 1.50 -24.69
CA GLN A 420 20.05 2.03 -24.99
C GLN A 420 19.94 3.07 -26.11
N THR A 421 20.49 4.27 -25.89
CA THR A 421 20.56 5.34 -26.90
C THR A 421 22.02 5.64 -27.27
N GLU A 422 22.24 6.34 -28.38
CA GLU A 422 23.58 6.79 -28.77
C GLU A 422 24.20 7.70 -27.70
N VAL A 423 23.40 8.61 -27.12
CA VAL A 423 23.83 9.50 -26.02
C VAL A 423 24.27 8.69 -24.79
N LEU A 424 23.48 7.70 -24.37
CA LEU A 424 23.84 6.84 -23.22
C LEU A 424 25.11 6.04 -23.48
N THR A 425 25.30 5.57 -24.71
CA THR A 425 26.50 4.84 -25.13
C THR A 425 27.72 5.75 -25.14
N TYR A 426 27.57 6.97 -25.66
CA TYR A 426 28.61 8.00 -25.64
C TYR A 426 29.01 8.33 -24.21
N LEU A 427 28.07 8.65 -23.33
CA LEU A 427 28.35 8.95 -21.92
C LEU A 427 29.10 7.81 -21.25
N LYS A 428 28.62 6.57 -21.42
CA LYS A 428 29.25 5.40 -20.81
C LYS A 428 30.71 5.19 -21.25
N ASN A 429 31.04 5.55 -22.49
CA ASN A 429 32.38 5.36 -23.05
C ASN A 429 33.33 6.54 -22.76
N ASN A 430 32.82 7.74 -22.53
CA ASN A 430 33.63 8.97 -22.44
C ASN A 430 33.67 9.59 -21.03
N ILE A 431 32.87 9.09 -20.08
CA ILE A 431 32.80 9.70 -18.74
C ILE A 431 34.02 9.42 -17.86
N GLU A 432 34.80 8.37 -18.13
CA GLU A 432 35.96 7.94 -17.31
C GLU A 432 35.70 8.01 -15.80
N PHE A 433 36.30 8.99 -15.10
CA PHE A 433 36.15 9.27 -13.66
C PHE A 433 35.17 10.40 -13.34
N GLY A 434 34.57 10.97 -14.36
CA GLY A 434 33.58 12.03 -14.28
C GLY A 434 32.22 11.55 -13.78
N ARG A 435 31.31 12.51 -13.64
CA ARG A 435 29.93 12.28 -13.20
C ARG A 435 28.95 12.91 -14.17
N ILE A 436 27.73 12.39 -14.23
CA ILE A 436 26.66 13.03 -14.99
C ILE A 436 25.81 13.91 -14.09
N GLU A 437 25.23 14.92 -14.72
CA GLU A 437 24.09 15.63 -14.18
C GLU A 437 23.03 15.83 -15.27
N SER A 438 21.76 15.81 -14.87
CA SER A 438 20.63 16.01 -15.77
C SER A 438 19.76 17.13 -15.25
N GLU A 439 19.33 18.00 -16.16
CA GLU A 439 18.32 19.01 -15.83
C GLU A 439 17.06 18.37 -15.26
N LYS A 440 16.40 19.12 -14.36
CA LYS A 440 15.14 18.70 -13.78
C LYS A 440 14.07 18.63 -14.88
N ASN A 441 13.72 17.39 -15.26
CA ASN A 441 12.57 16.90 -16.03
C ASN A 441 12.98 16.15 -17.32
N PHE A 442 12.11 15.20 -17.73
CA PHE A 442 12.07 14.40 -18.98
C PHE A 442 13.31 13.59 -19.41
N ILE A 443 14.52 14.12 -19.30
CA ILE A 443 15.78 13.44 -19.63
C ILE A 443 16.31 12.76 -18.38
N LEU A 444 16.40 11.41 -18.40
CA LEU A 444 16.83 10.58 -17.27
C LEU A 444 16.22 11.04 -15.92
N PRO A 445 14.89 10.85 -15.71
CA PRO A 445 14.24 11.18 -14.44
C PRO A 445 15.02 10.67 -13.22
N ALA A 446 14.86 11.33 -12.07
CA ALA A 446 15.68 11.07 -10.89
C ALA A 446 15.91 9.58 -10.60
N ASN A 447 17.18 9.21 -10.41
CA ASN A 447 17.70 7.87 -10.16
C ASN A 447 17.64 6.88 -11.34
N THR A 448 17.04 7.22 -12.49
CA THR A 448 16.95 6.28 -13.62
C THR A 448 18.30 5.98 -14.26
N TRP A 449 19.26 6.90 -14.19
CA TRP A 449 20.63 6.69 -14.66
C TRP A 449 21.39 5.60 -13.90
N VAL A 450 20.96 5.29 -12.68
CA VAL A 450 21.54 4.21 -11.85
C VAL A 450 21.44 2.87 -12.57
N TYR A 451 20.36 2.65 -13.34
CA TYR A 451 20.18 1.43 -14.13
C TYR A 451 21.30 1.25 -15.17
N TYR A 452 21.68 2.35 -15.84
CA TYR A 452 22.77 2.35 -16.81
C TYR A 452 24.16 2.39 -16.17
N ARG A 453 24.24 2.41 -14.83
CA ARG A 453 25.48 2.51 -14.04
C ARG A 453 26.28 3.77 -14.38
N LEU A 454 25.59 4.87 -14.68
CA LEU A 454 26.22 6.17 -14.87
C LEU A 454 26.40 6.85 -13.50
N PRO A 455 27.62 7.30 -13.13
CA PRO A 455 27.84 7.94 -11.84
C PRO A 455 27.20 9.33 -11.79
N GLY A 456 26.16 9.53 -10.99
CA GLY A 456 25.51 10.84 -10.80
C GLY A 456 25.84 11.51 -9.46
N ILE A 457 25.85 12.85 -9.44
CA ILE A 457 25.90 13.63 -8.19
C ILE A 457 24.49 13.96 -7.67
N SER A 458 23.48 13.99 -8.53
CA SER A 458 22.07 14.13 -8.16
C SER A 458 21.48 12.86 -7.54
N GLY A 459 20.24 12.99 -7.08
CA GLY A 459 19.44 11.89 -6.60
C GLY A 459 18.07 12.31 -6.07
N TYR A 460 17.21 11.32 -5.87
CA TYR A 460 15.94 11.46 -5.18
C TYR A 460 15.81 10.41 -4.06
N ASP A 461 15.74 10.87 -2.81
CA ASP A 461 15.41 10.01 -1.68
C ASP A 461 14.99 10.84 -0.44
N PRO A 462 13.91 10.48 0.26
CA PRO A 462 13.55 11.12 1.53
C PRO A 462 14.60 10.92 2.64
N LEU A 463 15.50 9.95 2.51
CA LEU A 463 16.61 9.69 3.44
C LEU A 463 17.95 10.26 2.94
N ALA A 464 17.95 11.15 1.93
CA ALA A 464 19.17 11.83 1.49
C ALA A 464 19.82 12.63 2.62
N LEU A 465 21.16 12.58 2.72
CA LEU A 465 21.93 13.27 3.75
C LEU A 465 21.69 14.77 3.68
N LYS A 466 21.35 15.38 4.82
CA LYS A 466 21.02 16.80 4.89
C LYS A 466 22.15 17.69 4.40
N ASP A 467 23.37 17.39 4.82
CA ASP A 467 24.55 18.18 4.45
C ASP A 467 24.80 18.11 2.93
N TYR A 468 24.62 16.93 2.32
CA TYR A 468 24.77 16.77 0.88
C TYR A 468 23.68 17.54 0.10
N VAL A 469 22.41 17.42 0.51
CA VAL A 469 21.30 18.15 -0.13
C VAL A 469 21.51 19.66 0.02
N SER A 470 22.00 20.10 1.18
CA SER A 470 22.25 21.53 1.45
C SER A 470 23.40 22.06 0.60
N PHE A 471 24.50 21.31 0.50
CA PHE A 471 25.61 21.60 -0.40
C PHE A 471 25.12 21.66 -1.86
N TYR A 472 24.41 20.64 -2.33
CA TYR A 472 23.90 20.60 -3.70
C TYR A 472 23.05 21.84 -3.99
N GLN A 473 22.13 22.17 -3.09
CA GLN A 473 21.21 23.27 -3.31
C GLN A 473 21.89 24.64 -3.30
N THR A 474 22.83 24.85 -2.38
CA THR A 474 23.51 26.14 -2.21
C THR A 474 24.65 26.36 -3.18
N ASN A 475 25.45 25.32 -3.45
CA ASN A 475 26.66 25.42 -4.26
C ASN A 475 26.47 25.04 -5.73
N ILE A 476 25.54 24.13 -6.05
CA ILE A 476 25.28 23.72 -7.45
C ILE A 476 24.12 24.52 -8.02
N ASN A 477 22.99 24.57 -7.30
CA ASN A 477 21.79 25.26 -7.78
C ASN A 477 21.77 26.77 -7.48
N ASN A 478 22.74 27.30 -6.72
CA ASN A 478 22.78 28.69 -6.28
C ASN A 478 21.46 29.12 -5.59
N GLN A 479 20.83 28.21 -4.84
CA GLN A 479 19.56 28.40 -4.13
C GLN A 479 19.75 28.34 -2.61
N GLY A 480 18.96 29.11 -1.87
CA GLY A 480 19.02 29.13 -0.41
C GLY A 480 18.59 27.80 0.25
N THR A 481 19.01 27.59 1.50
CA THR A 481 18.68 26.39 2.31
C THR A 481 17.22 26.30 2.74
N SER A 482 16.40 27.31 2.47
CA SER A 482 14.94 27.26 2.68
C SER A 482 14.21 26.34 1.69
N SER A 483 14.90 25.86 0.66
CA SER A 483 14.34 25.05 -0.43
C SER A 483 14.74 23.57 -0.37
N LEU A 484 15.19 23.07 0.79
CA LEU A 484 15.60 21.67 0.95
C LEU A 484 14.45 20.73 0.60
N SER A 485 14.75 19.79 -0.28
CA SER A 485 13.80 18.82 -0.82
C SER A 485 14.47 17.47 -0.95
N ARG A 486 13.65 16.41 -0.97
CA ARG A 486 14.07 15.05 -1.34
C ARG A 486 14.57 14.90 -2.76
N TYR A 487 14.44 15.95 -3.57
CA TYR A 487 15.06 16.05 -4.89
C TYR A 487 16.32 16.89 -4.80
N SER A 488 17.47 16.28 -5.10
CA SER A 488 18.70 16.99 -5.43
C SER A 488 18.92 16.83 -6.92
N THR A 489 18.29 17.71 -7.69
CA THR A 489 18.35 17.73 -9.16
C THR A 489 18.73 19.13 -9.61
N LEU A 490 19.41 19.25 -10.74
CA LEU A 490 19.80 20.55 -11.29
C LEU A 490 18.56 21.41 -11.53
N ALA A 491 18.57 22.64 -11.03
CA ALA A 491 17.51 23.59 -11.34
C ALA A 491 17.49 23.88 -12.85
N SER A 492 16.30 24.09 -13.42
CA SER A 492 16.08 24.38 -14.85
C SER A 492 16.57 25.79 -15.27
N ASN A 493 17.51 26.37 -14.53
CA ASN A 493 18.04 27.70 -14.76
C ASN A 493 19.55 27.54 -15.02
N TYR A 494 20.02 27.96 -16.19
CA TYR A 494 21.41 27.88 -16.67
C TYR A 494 22.49 28.56 -15.78
N ASN A 495 22.13 29.08 -14.60
CA ASN A 495 23.03 29.71 -13.63
C ASN A 495 23.58 28.72 -12.60
N ALA A 496 23.55 27.42 -12.88
CA ALA A 496 24.13 26.42 -12.00
C ALA A 496 25.66 26.42 -12.15
N ASP A 497 26.38 26.74 -11.08
CA ASP A 497 27.84 26.75 -11.05
C ASP A 497 28.36 25.32 -10.93
N LEU A 498 28.32 24.61 -12.06
CA LEU A 498 29.09 23.40 -12.25
C LEU A 498 30.51 23.86 -12.65
N TYR A 499 31.29 24.29 -11.65
CA TYR A 499 32.73 24.59 -11.73
C TYR A 499 33.49 23.62 -12.65
N ASP A 500 34.68 23.98 -13.18
CA ASP A 500 35.71 23.23 -13.95
C ASP A 500 36.00 21.77 -13.46
N ASN A 501 34.95 20.97 -13.33
CA ASN A 501 34.90 19.66 -12.75
C ASN A 501 34.51 18.70 -13.87
N ASN A 502 34.98 17.46 -13.77
CA ASN A 502 34.64 16.36 -14.68
C ASN A 502 33.15 15.98 -14.58
N ILE A 503 32.23 16.89 -14.90
CA ILE A 503 30.78 16.70 -14.85
C ILE A 503 30.23 16.93 -16.26
N LEU A 504 29.66 15.89 -16.86
CA LEU A 504 28.96 15.98 -18.14
C LEU A 504 27.49 16.34 -17.89
N GLN A 505 27.06 17.47 -18.43
CA GLN A 505 25.71 17.97 -18.31
C GLN A 505 24.83 17.52 -19.47
N LEU A 506 23.64 17.03 -19.15
CA LEU A 506 22.56 16.79 -20.09
C LEU A 506 21.55 17.92 -20.00
N LEU A 507 21.59 18.83 -20.97
CA LEU A 507 20.72 20.00 -21.07
C LEU A 507 19.53 19.70 -21.98
N GLU A 508 18.34 20.18 -21.59
CA GLU A 508 17.15 20.14 -22.42
C GLU A 508 17.24 21.24 -23.49
N TYR A 509 17.28 20.86 -24.76
CA TYR A 509 17.18 21.81 -25.86
C TYR A 509 15.70 22.15 -26.09
N GLN A 510 15.22 23.25 -25.52
CA GLN A 510 13.89 23.77 -25.84
C GLN A 510 13.90 24.33 -27.26
N PHE A 511 13.27 23.63 -28.20
CA PHE A 511 12.88 24.24 -29.48
C PHE A 511 11.85 25.34 -29.17
N GLN A 512 12.23 26.60 -29.37
CA GLN A 512 11.29 27.73 -29.39
C GLN A 512 10.40 27.69 -30.63
#